data_AF-A0A699S998-F1
#
_entry.id   AF-A0A699S998-F1
#
_cell.length_a   1.000
_cell.length_b   1.000
_cell.length_c   1.000
_cell.angle_alpha   90.00
_cell.angle_beta   90.00
_cell.angle_gamma   90.00
#
_symmetry.space_group_name_H-M   'P 1'
#
loop_
_entity.id
_entity.type
_entity.pdbx_description
1 polymer ?
#
loop_
_entity_poly.entity_id
_entity_poly.type
_entity_poly.pdbx_seq_one_letter_code
_entity_poly.pdbx_strand_id
1 'polypeptide(L)'
;MVHKDLKLIEPKNDKSSDDEPPEVELKELPPHLEYAFLGENNKWPVIISKYLSVNKKSTLLEVFKSRKKEIAWKLTDIKGIDPEFCSHKILLEDDYSPKVQSQRRVNPKIHDVIKKEVEKLLDA
;
A
#
# COMPACT_ATOMS: atom_id res chain seq x y z
N MET A 1 -25.27 16.01 17.31
CA MET A 1 -23.90 15.89 17.81
C MET A 1 -23.87 14.80 18.86
N VAL A 2 -23.43 13.60 18.50
CA VAL A 2 -23.11 12.56 19.47
C VAL A 2 -21.62 12.32 19.28
N HIS A 3 -20.82 12.73 20.26
CA HIS A 3 -19.41 12.37 20.31
C HIS A 3 -19.36 10.84 20.44
N LYS A 4 -19.11 10.17 19.30
CA LYS A 4 -18.72 8.76 19.31
C LYS A 4 -17.24 8.78 19.62
N ASP A 5 -16.91 8.40 20.85
CA ASP A 5 -15.54 8.22 21.29
C ASP A 5 -14.81 7.31 20.31
N LEU A 6 -13.79 7.85 19.64
CA LEU A 6 -12.88 7.09 18.80
C LEU A 6 -12.14 6.12 19.73
N LYS A 7 -12.58 4.86 19.77
CA LYS A 7 -11.80 3.77 20.38
C LYS A 7 -10.47 3.70 19.63
N LEU A 8 -9.40 4.07 20.32
CA LEU A 8 -8.03 3.78 19.93
C LEU A 8 -7.87 2.26 19.92
N ILE A 9 -7.97 1.65 18.75
CA ILE A 9 -7.68 0.22 18.56
C ILE A 9 -6.16 0.09 18.61
N GLU A 10 -5.65 -0.59 19.63
CA GLU A 10 -4.23 -0.96 19.71
C GLU A 10 -3.85 -1.76 18.45
N PRO A 11 -2.67 -1.52 17.86
CA PRO A 11 -2.24 -2.22 16.66
C PRO A 11 -2.22 -3.72 16.96
N LYS A 12 -3.15 -4.46 16.36
CA LYS A 12 -3.11 -5.92 16.34
C LYS A 12 -1.85 -6.30 15.58
N ASN A 13 -0.89 -6.87 16.30
CA ASN A 13 0.28 -7.54 15.75
C ASN A 13 -0.20 -8.78 14.98
N ASP A 14 -0.72 -8.56 13.78
CA ASP A 14 -0.92 -9.63 12.81
C ASP A 14 0.46 -10.06 12.31
N LYS A 15 0.61 -11.37 12.19
CA LYS A 15 1.86 -12.07 11.95
C LYS A 15 2.67 -11.44 10.81
N SER A 16 3.92 -11.18 11.16
CA SER A 16 4.98 -10.54 10.41
C SER A 16 5.19 -11.09 8.99
N SER A 17 5.11 -10.22 7.98
CA SER A 17 5.78 -10.38 6.68
C SER A 17 7.29 -10.05 6.78
N ASP A 18 7.88 -10.14 7.98
CA ASP A 18 9.17 -9.52 8.33
C ASP A 18 10.41 -10.19 7.71
N ASP A 19 10.31 -11.40 7.16
CA ASP A 19 11.51 -12.23 6.97
C ASP A 19 12.08 -12.21 5.54
N GLU A 20 11.28 -11.91 4.53
CA GLU A 20 11.75 -11.97 3.15
C GLU A 20 11.85 -10.58 2.51
N PRO A 21 13.06 -10.14 2.10
CA PRO A 21 13.23 -8.87 1.40
C PRO A 21 12.45 -8.90 0.07
N PRO A 22 11.85 -7.79 -0.36
CA PRO A 22 11.20 -7.73 -1.65
C PRO A 22 12.25 -7.91 -2.75
N GLU A 23 11.96 -8.80 -3.70
CA GLU A 23 12.78 -8.98 -4.89
C GLU A 23 12.55 -7.77 -5.82
N VAL A 24 13.40 -6.75 -5.70
CA VAL A 24 13.27 -5.47 -6.42
C VAL A 24 14.47 -5.28 -7.35
N GLU A 25 14.21 -5.18 -8.65
CA GLU A 25 15.19 -4.69 -9.61
C GLU A 25 15.40 -3.18 -9.40
N LEU A 26 16.57 -2.80 -8.87
CA LEU A 26 16.91 -1.39 -8.67
C LEU A 26 17.09 -0.68 -10.01
N LYS A 27 16.21 0.29 -10.27
CA LYS A 27 16.28 1.14 -11.47
C LYS A 27 17.26 2.29 -11.28
N GLU A 28 17.77 2.83 -12.38
CA GLU A 28 18.53 4.09 -12.34
C GLU A 28 17.66 5.24 -11.80
N LEU A 29 18.21 5.98 -10.85
CA LEU A 29 17.52 7.10 -10.21
C LEU A 29 17.93 8.44 -10.83
N PRO A 30 17.03 9.44 -10.83
CA PRO A 30 17.39 10.82 -11.11
C PRO A 30 18.53 11.32 -10.20
N PRO A 31 19.35 12.28 -10.64
CA PRO A 31 20.58 12.70 -9.93
C PRO A 31 20.36 13.31 -8.54
N HIS A 32 19.12 13.71 -8.23
CA HIS A 32 18.73 14.28 -6.94
C HIS A 32 18.27 13.24 -5.91
N LEU A 33 18.15 11.97 -6.31
CA LEU A 33 17.73 10.85 -5.47
C LEU A 33 18.86 9.83 -5.32
N GLU A 34 18.86 9.11 -4.22
CA GLU A 34 19.78 8.00 -3.95
C GLU A 34 19.07 6.88 -3.20
N TYR A 35 19.58 5.66 -3.34
CA TYR A 35 19.13 4.54 -2.54
C TYR A 35 19.81 4.54 -1.16
N ALA A 36 19.02 4.28 -0.15
CA ALA A 36 19.46 3.91 1.18
C ALA A 36 18.82 2.57 1.57
N PHE A 37 19.43 1.83 2.48
CA PHE A 37 19.01 0.48 2.83
C PHE A 37 18.72 0.40 4.32
N LEU A 38 17.58 -0.22 4.68
CA LEU A 38 17.17 -0.36 6.08
C LEU A 38 17.69 -1.64 6.73
N GLY A 39 18.06 -2.67 5.94
CA GLY A 39 18.58 -3.94 6.42
C GLY A 39 20.02 -4.26 5.97
N GLU A 40 20.54 -5.37 6.45
CA GLU A 40 21.84 -5.92 6.04
C GLU A 40 21.79 -6.42 4.58
N ASN A 41 22.96 -6.49 3.92
CA ASN A 41 23.12 -7.00 2.55
C ASN A 41 22.23 -6.31 1.50
N ASN A 42 22.08 -4.98 1.57
CA ASN A 42 21.26 -4.18 0.63
C ASN A 42 19.77 -4.59 0.59
N LYS A 43 19.26 -5.19 1.66
CA LYS A 43 17.83 -5.50 1.79
C LYS A 43 17.04 -4.22 2.15
N TRP A 44 15.79 -4.16 1.69
CA TRP A 44 14.85 -3.07 1.98
C TRP A 44 15.33 -1.71 1.45
N PRO A 45 15.41 -1.54 0.12
CA PRO A 45 15.78 -0.28 -0.49
C PRO A 45 14.71 0.79 -0.24
N VAL A 46 15.17 2.00 0.11
CA VAL A 46 14.36 3.20 0.24
C VAL A 46 15.02 4.30 -0.58
N ILE A 47 14.21 5.09 -1.28
CA ILE A 47 14.72 6.20 -2.09
C ILE A 47 14.64 7.47 -1.25
N ILE A 48 15.76 8.15 -1.06
CA ILE A 48 15.87 9.41 -0.32
C ILE A 48 16.49 10.50 -1.18
N SER A 49 16.36 11.75 -0.75
CA SER A 49 17.03 12.85 -1.44
C SER A 49 18.54 12.84 -1.16
N LYS A 50 19.33 12.92 -2.24
CA LYS A 50 20.79 13.02 -2.18
C LYS A 50 21.27 14.26 -1.42
N TYR A 51 20.48 15.35 -1.47
CA TYR A 51 20.81 16.65 -0.88
C TYR A 51 20.57 16.76 0.63
N LEU A 52 20.09 15.69 1.28
CA LEU A 52 19.95 15.68 2.73
C LEU A 52 21.34 15.75 3.39
N SER A 53 21.48 16.61 4.40
CA SER A 53 22.67 16.63 5.27
C SER A 53 22.82 15.29 5.98
N VAL A 54 24.06 14.87 6.29
CA VAL A 54 24.37 13.59 6.95
C VAL A 54 23.52 13.34 8.19
N ASN A 55 23.36 14.34 9.07
CA ASN A 55 22.53 14.23 10.28
C ASN A 55 21.04 13.98 9.97
N LYS A 56 20.49 14.65 8.95
CA LYS A 56 19.10 14.43 8.53
C LYS A 56 18.92 13.04 7.92
N LYS A 57 19.91 12.56 7.16
CA LYS A 57 19.88 11.21 6.58
C LYS A 57 19.87 10.16 7.69
N SER A 58 20.77 10.26 8.68
CA SER A 58 20.83 9.28 9.77
C SER A 58 19.54 9.27 10.60
N THR A 59 19.02 10.44 10.98
CA THR A 59 17.76 10.53 11.73
C THR A 59 16.58 9.97 10.93
N LEU A 60 16.50 10.25 9.63
CA LEU A 60 15.44 9.70 8.77
C LEU A 60 15.51 8.18 8.68
N LEU A 61 16.71 7.62 8.50
CA LEU A 61 16.90 6.17 8.43
C LEU A 61 16.60 5.47 9.75
N GLU A 62 16.89 6.11 10.88
CA GLU A 62 16.52 5.61 12.21
C GLU A 62 15.00 5.54 12.38
N VAL A 63 14.28 6.57 11.95
CA VAL A 63 12.81 6.57 11.93
C VAL A 63 12.28 5.45 11.04
N PHE A 64 12.82 5.28 9.84
CA PHE A 64 12.39 4.19 8.94
C PHE A 64 12.70 2.79 9.50
N LYS A 65 13.85 2.61 10.16
CA LYS A 65 14.17 1.34 10.84
C LYS A 65 13.20 1.05 11.97
N SER A 66 12.84 2.04 12.79
CA SER A 66 11.87 1.87 13.88
C SER A 66 10.45 1.58 13.39
N ARG A 67 10.05 2.14 12.24
CA ARG A 67 8.72 2.00 11.65
C ARG A 67 8.68 1.08 10.43
N LYS A 68 9.63 0.15 10.31
CA LYS A 68 9.74 -0.74 9.15
C LYS A 68 8.45 -1.51 8.84
N LYS A 69 7.68 -1.85 9.89
CA LYS A 69 6.40 -2.57 9.80
C LYS A 69 5.24 -1.73 9.26
N GLU A 70 5.35 -0.41 9.29
CA GLU A 70 4.33 0.51 8.76
C GLU A 70 4.53 0.75 7.26
N ILE A 71 5.70 0.40 6.70
CA ILE A 71 5.99 0.52 5.28
C ILE A 71 5.41 -0.69 4.57
N ALA A 72 4.54 -0.45 3.58
CA ALA A 72 4.05 -1.51 2.72
C ALA A 72 5.10 -1.87 1.65
N TRP A 73 5.63 -3.09 1.71
CA TRP A 73 6.67 -3.56 0.80
C TRP A 73 6.09 -4.38 -0.36
N LYS A 74 4.99 -5.07 -0.10
CA LYS A 74 4.16 -5.77 -1.07
C LYS A 74 2.77 -5.14 -1.11
N LEU A 75 2.01 -5.36 -2.19
CA LEU A 75 0.62 -4.89 -2.28
C LEU A 75 -0.25 -5.42 -1.14
N THR A 76 -0.01 -6.66 -0.70
CA THR A 76 -0.68 -7.30 0.44
C THR A 76 -0.39 -6.63 1.79
N ASP A 77 0.70 -5.86 1.91
CA ASP A 77 1.01 -5.11 3.13
C ASP A 77 0.20 -3.80 3.23
N ILE A 78 -0.38 -3.32 2.12
CA ILE A 78 -1.23 -2.13 2.10
C ILE A 78 -2.58 -2.49 2.72
N LYS A 79 -2.68 -2.38 4.05
CA LYS A 79 -3.96 -2.55 4.74
C LYS A 79 -4.91 -1.43 4.32
N GLY A 80 -6.06 -1.83 3.75
CA GLY A 80 -7.18 -0.92 3.49
C GLY A 80 -7.77 -0.37 4.80
N ILE A 81 -8.73 0.56 4.66
CA ILE A 81 -9.52 1.01 5.81
C ILE A 81 -10.47 -0.11 6.20
N ASP A 82 -10.48 -0.46 7.49
CA ASP A 82 -11.43 -1.42 8.03
C ASP A 82 -12.87 -0.93 7.80
N PRO A 83 -13.72 -1.68 7.07
CA PRO A 83 -15.12 -1.33 6.87
C PRO A 83 -15.90 -1.17 8.18
N GLU A 84 -15.48 -1.82 9.27
CA GLU A 84 -16.06 -1.61 10.62
C GLU A 84 -15.78 -0.21 11.15
N PHE A 85 -14.63 0.38 10.79
CA PHE A 85 -14.21 1.70 11.24
C PHE A 85 -14.84 2.81 10.42
N CYS A 86 -14.85 2.67 9.10
CA CYS A 86 -15.45 3.65 8.20
C CYS A 86 -16.03 2.96 6.96
N SER A 87 -17.35 3.03 6.83
CA SER A 87 -18.05 2.64 5.62
C SER A 87 -18.74 3.86 5.00
N HIS A 88 -18.64 3.97 3.68
CA HIS A 88 -19.41 4.94 2.93
C HIS A 88 -20.76 4.31 2.57
N LYS A 89 -21.85 4.96 2.99
CA LYS A 89 -23.20 4.58 2.55
C LYS A 89 -23.57 5.43 1.35
N ILE A 90 -23.72 4.80 0.20
CA ILE A 90 -24.32 5.43 -0.98
C ILE A 90 -25.82 5.51 -0.71
N LEU A 91 -26.36 6.72 -0.61
CA LEU A 91 -27.80 6.95 -0.49
C LEU A 91 -28.44 6.81 -1.86
N LEU A 92 -29.51 6.03 -1.95
CA LEU A 92 -30.33 5.88 -3.15
C LEU A 92 -31.72 6.48 -2.86
N GLU A 93 -32.42 6.89 -3.90
CA GLU A 93 -33.81 7.33 -3.80
C GLU A 93 -34.71 6.13 -3.39
N ASP A 94 -35.78 6.40 -2.63
CA ASP A 94 -36.64 5.34 -2.05
C ASP A 94 -37.38 4.50 -3.11
N ASP A 95 -37.61 5.06 -4.29
CA ASP A 95 -38.25 4.41 -5.44
C ASP A 95 -37.23 3.83 -6.46
N TYR A 96 -35.93 3.90 -6.15
CA TYR A 96 -34.89 3.39 -7.04
C TYR A 96 -34.91 1.85 -7.11
N SER A 97 -34.97 1.33 -8.34
CA SER A 97 -34.87 -0.11 -8.61
C SER A 97 -33.48 -0.47 -9.19
N PRO A 98 -32.81 -1.53 -8.71
CA PRO A 98 -31.51 -1.94 -9.22
C PRO A 98 -31.61 -2.34 -10.70
N LYS A 99 -30.64 -1.89 -11.51
CA LYS A 99 -30.58 -2.19 -12.94
C LYS A 99 -29.35 -3.03 -13.28
N VAL A 100 -29.58 -4.19 -13.89
CA VAL A 100 -28.52 -5.04 -14.43
C VAL A 100 -28.29 -4.66 -15.89
N GLN A 101 -27.06 -4.28 -16.24
CA GLN A 101 -26.64 -4.08 -17.62
C GLN A 101 -25.89 -5.32 -18.11
N SER A 102 -26.07 -5.69 -19.39
CA SER A 102 -25.32 -6.78 -19.99
C SER A 102 -23.83 -6.43 -20.09
N GLN A 103 -22.96 -7.40 -19.80
CA GLN A 103 -21.52 -7.22 -19.92
C GLN A 103 -21.16 -6.91 -21.38
N ARG A 104 -20.42 -5.83 -21.58
CA ARG A 104 -19.95 -5.44 -22.91
C ARG A 104 -18.86 -6.41 -23.39
N ARG A 105 -18.85 -6.70 -24.70
CA ARG A 105 -17.76 -7.46 -25.32
C ARG A 105 -16.47 -6.63 -25.26
N VAL A 106 -15.43 -7.22 -24.70
CA VAL A 106 -14.08 -6.64 -24.66
C VAL A 106 -13.28 -7.14 -25.86
N ASN A 107 -12.36 -6.32 -26.36
CA ASN A 107 -11.44 -6.75 -27.40
C ASN A 107 -10.57 -7.91 -26.88
N PRO A 108 -10.50 -9.06 -27.58
CA PRO A 108 -9.67 -10.19 -27.15
C PRO A 108 -8.21 -9.82 -26.89
N LYS A 109 -7.64 -8.84 -27.62
CA LYS A 109 -6.24 -8.42 -27.45
C LYS A 109 -5.91 -7.83 -26.07
N ILE A 110 -6.89 -7.25 -25.38
CA ILE A 110 -6.69 -6.65 -24.04
C ILE A 110 -7.25 -7.53 -22.92
N HIS A 111 -7.98 -8.60 -23.27
CA HIS A 111 -8.65 -9.47 -22.31
C HIS A 111 -7.66 -10.08 -21.31
N ASP A 112 -6.52 -10.56 -21.78
CA ASP A 112 -5.54 -11.22 -20.92
C ASP A 112 -4.87 -10.24 -19.95
N VAL A 113 -4.67 -8.99 -20.36
CA VAL A 113 -4.15 -7.92 -19.51
C VAL A 113 -5.15 -7.60 -18.39
N ILE A 114 -6.43 -7.48 -18.74
CA ILE A 114 -7.50 -7.21 -17.77
C ILE A 114 -7.62 -8.37 -16.78
N LYS A 115 -7.64 -9.61 -17.28
CA LYS A 115 -7.75 -10.80 -16.45
C LYS A 115 -6.62 -10.86 -15.42
N LYS A 116 -5.37 -10.67 -15.87
CA LYS A 116 -4.20 -10.65 -14.98
C LYS A 116 -4.29 -9.56 -13.92
N GLU A 117 -4.81 -8.39 -14.27
CA GLU A 117 -4.95 -7.29 -13.30
C GLU A 117 -6.08 -7.55 -12.29
N VAL A 118 -7.20 -8.13 -12.73
CA VAL A 118 -8.30 -8.51 -11.83
C VAL A 118 -7.87 -9.59 -10.85
N GLU A 119 -7.12 -10.61 -11.30
CA GLU A 119 -6.58 -11.66 -10.43
C GLU A 119 -5.68 -11.07 -9.34
N LYS A 120 -4.79 -10.12 -9.68
CA LYS A 120 -3.97 -9.42 -8.68
C LYS A 120 -4.79 -8.65 -7.64
N LEU A 121 -5.92 -8.06 -8.05
CA LEU A 121 -6.79 -7.31 -7.14
C LEU A 121 -7.63 -8.23 -6.23
N LEU A 122 -7.88 -9.47 -6.65
CA LEU A 122 -8.61 -10.46 -5.85
C LEU A 122 -7.70 -11.17 -4.83
N ASP A 123 -6.42 -11.38 -5.18
CA ASP A 123 -5.42 -11.98 -4.30
C ASP A 123 -4.84 -10.99 -3.26
N ALA A 124 -5.14 -9.70 -3.38
CA ALA A 124 -4.66 -8.63 -2.50
C ALA A 124 -5.50 -8.52 -1.23
#